data_AF-A0A370X0T0-F1
#
_entry.id   AF-A0A370X0T0-F1
#
_cell.length_a   1.000
_cell.length_b   1.000
_cell.length_c   1.000
_cell.angle_alpha   90.00
_cell.angle_beta   90.00
_cell.angle_gamma   90.00
#
_symmetry.space_group_name_H-M   'P 1'
#
loop_
_entity.id
_entity.type
_entity.pdbx_description
1 polymer ?
#
loop_
_entity_poly.entity_id
_entity_poly.type
_entity_poly.pdbx_seq_one_letter_code
_entity_poly.pdbx_strand_id
1 'polypeptide(L)'
;MPGDFTRADVKAHACSYILLSLLQRMDQKEPGLIGDLLAGAKGDFEASQSQNDLPPPVSMIFQEAIAMLTRASAYKQNTEDRHAALGDTAEE
;
A
#
# COMPACT_ATOMS: atom_id res chain seq x y z
N MET A 1 -0.39 -27.37 -7.35
CA MET A 1 -1.07 -26.91 -8.58
C MET A 1 -1.10 -25.39 -8.52
N PRO A 2 -0.38 -24.66 -9.38
CA PRO A 2 -0.66 -23.23 -9.52
C PRO A 2 -2.06 -23.14 -10.11
N GLY A 3 -3.02 -22.64 -9.33
CA GLY A 3 -4.39 -22.46 -9.82
C GLY A 3 -4.37 -21.55 -11.03
N ASP A 4 -5.13 -21.91 -12.08
CA ASP A 4 -5.16 -21.16 -13.32
C ASP A 4 -5.49 -19.69 -13.06
N PHE A 5 -4.54 -18.80 -13.37
CA PHE A 5 -4.75 -17.37 -13.31
C PHE A 5 -5.84 -16.99 -14.31
N THR A 6 -6.98 -16.51 -13.81
CA THR A 6 -8.02 -16.03 -14.71
C THR A 6 -7.60 -14.71 -15.35
N ARG A 7 -8.22 -14.35 -16.46
CA ARG A 7 -8.02 -13.03 -17.07
C ARG A 7 -8.41 -11.89 -16.10
N ALA A 8 -9.34 -12.14 -15.18
CA ALA A 8 -9.72 -11.16 -14.16
C ALA A 8 -8.60 -10.96 -13.15
N ASP A 9 -7.95 -12.03 -12.69
CA ASP A 9 -6.82 -11.97 -11.76
C ASP A 9 -5.63 -11.23 -12.37
N VAL A 10 -5.31 -11.50 -13.64
CA VAL A 10 -4.24 -10.78 -14.36
C VAL A 10 -4.52 -9.28 -14.41
N LYS A 11 -5.77 -8.87 -14.67
CA LYS A 11 -6.16 -7.46 -14.67
C LYS A 11 -6.06 -6.86 -13.27
N ALA A 12 -6.52 -7.57 -12.24
CA ALA A 12 -6.44 -7.10 -10.85
C ALA A 12 -4.98 -6.85 -10.43
N HIS A 13 -4.07 -7.78 -10.76
CA HIS A 13 -2.65 -7.60 -10.49
C HIS A 13 -2.01 -6.46 -11.27
N ALA A 14 -2.37 -6.28 -12.55
CA ALA A 14 -1.89 -5.14 -13.34
C ALA A 14 -2.35 -3.80 -12.74
N CYS A 15 -3.63 -3.69 -12.36
CA CYS A 15 -4.15 -2.51 -11.67
C CYS A 15 -3.44 -2.26 -10.33
N SER A 16 -3.25 -3.30 -9.52
CA SER A 16 -2.53 -3.22 -8.24
C SER A 16 -1.10 -2.70 -8.42
N TYR A 17 -0.39 -3.18 -9.43
CA TYR A 17 0.97 -2.73 -9.76
C TYR A 17 1.01 -1.24 -10.17
N ILE A 18 0.09 -0.81 -11.03
CA ILE A 18 0.00 0.60 -11.46
C ILE A 18 -0.33 1.50 -10.27
N LEU A 19 -1.32 1.13 -9.45
CA LEU A 19 -1.70 1.89 -8.25
C LEU A 19 -0.54 2.01 -7.27
N LEU A 20 0.18 0.92 -7.00
CA LEU A 20 1.36 0.93 -6.15
C LEU A 20 2.41 1.91 -6.68
N SER A 21 2.69 1.87 -7.98
CA SER A 21 3.65 2.78 -8.63
C SER A 21 3.23 4.24 -8.54
N LEU A 22 1.93 4.52 -8.66
CA LEU A 22 1.39 5.88 -8.53
C LEU A 22 1.49 6.38 -7.08
N LEU A 23 1.09 5.57 -6.10
CA LEU A 23 1.16 5.91 -4.68
C LEU A 23 2.58 6.25 -4.25
N GLN A 24 3.56 5.44 -4.66
CA GLN A 24 4.98 5.70 -4.39
C GLN A 24 5.45 7.02 -4.98
N ARG A 25 5.06 7.32 -6.23
CA ARG A 25 5.41 8.60 -6.88
C ARG A 25 4.72 9.79 -6.24
N MET A 26 3.51 9.62 -5.73
CA MET A 26 2.80 10.66 -4.99
C MET A 26 3.50 10.93 -3.65
N ASP A 27 3.88 9.90 -2.89
CA ASP A 27 4.63 10.07 -1.63
C ASP A 27 6.02 10.69 -1.83
N GLN A 28 6.69 10.40 -2.95
CA GLN A 28 7.94 11.09 -3.31
C GLN A 28 7.75 12.59 -3.53
N LYS A 29 6.58 13.01 -4.02
CA LYS A 29 6.24 14.42 -4.23
C LYS A 29 5.71 15.08 -2.95
N GLU A 30 5.04 14.30 -2.11
CA GLU A 30 4.43 14.71 -0.85
C GLU A 30 4.81 13.72 0.25
N PRO A 31 6.00 13.88 0.86
CA PRO A 31 6.50 12.93 1.85
C PRO A 31 5.54 12.80 3.04
N GLY A 32 5.07 11.57 3.29
CA GLY A 32 4.16 11.27 4.40
C GLY A 32 2.73 10.96 3.96
N LEU A 33 2.38 11.26 2.70
CA LEU A 33 1.06 11.01 2.14
C LEU A 33 0.59 9.57 2.33
N ILE A 34 1.43 8.57 2.08
CA ILE A 34 1.03 7.15 2.27
C ILE A 34 0.74 6.87 3.75
N GLY A 35 1.50 7.48 4.66
CA GLY A 35 1.29 7.37 6.10
C GLY A 35 -0.06 7.94 6.51
N ASP A 36 -0.40 9.13 6.02
CA ASP A 36 -1.67 9.80 6.29
C ASP A 36 -2.86 9.01 5.72
N LEU A 37 -2.75 8.50 4.49
CA LEU A 37 -3.77 7.63 3.89
C LEU A 37 -3.97 6.34 4.69
N LEU A 38 -2.89 5.73 5.17
CA LEU A 38 -2.95 4.51 5.98
C LEU A 38 -3.62 4.78 7.34
N ALA A 39 -3.29 5.90 7.97
CA ALA A 39 -3.92 6.31 9.22
C ALA A 39 -5.42 6.58 9.04
N GLY A 40 -5.81 7.29 7.98
CA GLY A 40 -7.20 7.54 7.63
C GLY A 40 -7.99 6.25 7.40
N ALA A 41 -7.46 5.34 6.57
CA ALA A 41 -8.14 4.07 6.30
C ALA A 41 -8.34 3.20 7.56
N LYS A 42 -7.38 3.21 8.49
CA LYS A 42 -7.52 2.53 9.78
C LYS A 42 -8.57 3.19 10.66
N GLY A 43 -8.55 4.52 10.77
CA GLY A 43 -9.54 5.28 11.54
C GLY A 43 -10.96 5.09 11.03
N ASP A 44 -11.15 5.16 9.71
CA ASP A 44 -12.45 4.92 9.06
C ASP A 44 -12.94 3.50 9.31
N PHE A 45 -12.04 2.51 9.26
CA PHE A 45 -12.39 1.12 9.52
C PHE A 45 -12.81 0.91 10.98
N GLU A 46 -12.05 1.45 11.94
CA GLU A 46 -12.36 1.39 13.38
C GLU A 46 -13.70 2.09 13.69
N ALA A 47 -13.92 3.28 13.13
CA ALA A 47 -15.15 4.03 13.30
C ALA A 47 -16.36 3.25 12.74
N SER A 48 -16.20 2.62 11.57
CA SER A 48 -17.25 1.82 10.95
C SER A 48 -17.56 0.54 11.77
N GLN A 49 -16.54 -0.07 12.38
CA GLN A 49 -16.73 -1.21 13.30
C GLN A 49 -17.49 -0.80 14.56
N SER A 50 -17.15 0.34 15.16
CA SER A 50 -17.81 0.81 16.39
C SER A 50 -19.30 1.12 16.20
N GLN A 51 -19.71 1.43 14.98
CA GLN A 51 -21.09 1.76 14.62
C GLN A 51 -21.93 0.52 14.25
N ASN A 52 -21.33 -0.68 14.23
CA ASN A 52 -21.93 -1.91 13.69
C ASN A 52 -22.47 -1.73 12.25
N ASP A 53 -21.89 -0.80 11.49
CA ASP A 53 -22.33 -0.40 10.15
C ASP A 53 -21.41 -0.95 9.06
N LEU A 54 -21.10 -2.25 9.13
CA LEU A 54 -20.20 -2.91 8.19
C LEU A 54 -20.78 -4.23 7.69
N PRO A 55 -21.42 -4.24 6.51
CA PRO A 55 -21.61 -5.45 5.75
C PRO A 55 -20.27 -6.14 5.48
N PRO A 56 -20.20 -7.48 5.45
CA PRO A 56 -18.95 -8.22 5.23
C PRO A 56 -18.11 -7.77 4.02
N PRO A 57 -18.67 -7.37 2.86
CA PRO A 57 -17.87 -6.87 1.75
C PRO A 57 -17.08 -5.59 2.09
N VAL A 58 -17.61 -4.74 2.97
CA VAL A 58 -16.99 -3.45 3.30
C VAL A 58 -15.76 -3.65 4.19
N SER A 59 -15.80 -4.62 5.13
CA SER A 59 -14.62 -4.94 5.94
C SER A 59 -13.48 -5.51 5.09
N MET A 60 -13.80 -6.33 4.08
CA MET A 60 -12.80 -6.85 3.14
C MET A 60 -12.16 -5.72 2.31
N ILE A 61 -12.95 -4.71 1.90
CA ILE A 61 -12.41 -3.53 1.18
C ILE A 61 -11.41 -2.77 2.05
N PHE A 62 -11.75 -2.49 3.31
CA PHE A 62 -10.82 -1.81 4.22
C PHE A 62 -9.54 -2.62 4.45
N GLN A 63 -9.66 -3.94 4.65
CA GLN A 63 -8.51 -4.82 4.83
C GLN A 63 -7.57 -4.79 3.61
N GLU A 64 -8.12 -4.89 2.40
CA GLU A 64 -7.32 -4.83 1.17
C GLU A 64 -6.70 -3.45 0.96
N ALA A 65 -7.42 -2.37 1.22
CA ALA A 65 -6.88 -1.01 1.13
C ALA A 65 -5.69 -0.81 2.09
N ILE A 66 -5.84 -1.23 3.35
CA ILE A 66 -4.79 -1.17 4.37
C ILE A 66 -3.58 -2.02 3.94
N ALA A 67 -3.81 -3.22 3.39
CA ALA A 67 -2.74 -4.09 2.90
C ALA A 67 -1.96 -3.44 1.74
N MET A 68 -2.66 -2.83 0.78
CA MET A 68 -2.04 -2.13 -0.35
C MET A 68 -1.21 -0.92 0.11
N LEU A 69 -1.74 -0.10 1.03
CA LEU A 69 -1.04 1.06 1.57
C LEU A 69 0.19 0.64 2.41
N THR A 70 0.09 -0.45 3.17
CA THR A 70 1.22 -1.02 3.93
C THR A 70 2.33 -1.52 2.99
N ARG A 71 1.96 -2.15 1.87
CA ARG A 71 2.94 -2.56 0.86
C ARG A 71 3.63 -1.35 0.22
N ALA A 72 2.89 -0.27 -0.02
CA ALA A 72 3.42 0.96 -0.58
C ALA A 72 4.43 1.63 0.37
N SER A 73 4.15 1.67 1.67
CA SER A 73 5.07 2.24 2.67
C SER A 73 6.34 1.42 2.84
N ALA A 74 6.26 0.09 2.84
CA ALA A 74 7.44 -0.78 2.97
C ALA A 74 8.45 -0.61 1.82
N TYR A 75 7.98 -0.27 0.62
CA TYR A 75 8.87 -0.03 -0.52
C TYR A 75 9.72 1.23 -0.35
N LYS A 76 9.19 2.27 0.30
CA LYS A 76 9.92 3.49 0.64
C LYS A 76 11.10 3.16 1.55
N GLN A 77 10.86 2.44 2.64
CA GLN A 77 11.88 2.00 3.58
C GLN A 77 13.03 1.28 2.87
N ASN A 78 12.70 0.28 2.05
CA ASN A 78 13.70 -0.48 1.30
C ASN A 78 14.46 0.35 0.25
N THR A 79 13.87 1.44 -0.27
CA THR A 79 14.53 2.33 -1.24
C THR A 79 15.44 3.32 -0.52
N GLU A 80 15.00 3.88 0.61
CA GLU A 80 15.79 4.74 1.48
C GLU A 80 17.00 3.99 2.05
N ASP A 81 16.80 2.76 2.55
CA ASP A 81 17.87 1.89 3.07
C ASP A 81 18.94 1.58 2.00
N ARG A 82 18.52 1.37 0.75
CA ARG A 82 19.44 1.13 -0.39
C ARG A 82 20.21 2.38 -0.80
N HIS A 83 19.59 3.56 -0.73
CA HIS A 83 20.28 4.82 -1.01
C HIS A 83 21.28 5.17 0.10
N ALA A 84 20.93 4.92 1.37
CA ALA A 84 21.84 5.08 2.50
C ALA A 84 23.06 4.17 2.39
N ALA A 85 22.86 2.88 2.05
CA ALA A 85 23.94 1.91 1.92
C ALA A 85 24.93 2.20 0.76
N LEU A 86 24.52 2.94 -0.26
CA LEU A 86 25.37 3.32 -1.39
C LEU A 86 26.08 4.66 -1.18
N GLY A 87 25.51 5.56 -0.37
CA GLY A 87 26.12 6.85 -0.02
C GLY A 87 27.33 6.74 0.91
N ASP A 88 27.45 5.64 1.67
CA ASP A 88 28.52 5.39 2.65
C ASP A 88 29.79 4.79 2.04
N THR A 89 29.81 4.53 0.73
CA THR A 89 30.96 3.90 0.02
C THR A 89 31.76 4.88 -0.84
N ALA A 90 31.46 6.18 -0.78
CA ALA A 90 32.07 7.22 -1.62
C ALA A 90 33.02 8.18 -0.87
N GLU A 91 33.29 7.94 0.42
CA GLU A 91 34.34 8.65 1.16
C GLU A 91 35.28 7.64 1.84
N GLU A 92 36.27 7.14 1.08
CA GLU A 92 37.67 6.89 1.52
C GLU A 92 38.56 6.47 0.34
#